data_AF-A0A920SJK2-F1
#
_entry.id   AF-A0A920SJK2-F1
#
_cell.length_a   1.000
_cell.length_b   1.000
_cell.length_c   1.000
_cell.angle_alpha   90.00
_cell.angle_beta   90.00
_cell.angle_gamma   90.00
#
_symmetry.space_group_name_H-M   'P 1'
#
loop_
_entity.id
_entity.type
_entity.pdbx_description
1 polymer ?
#
loop_
_entity_poly.entity_id
_entity_poly.type
_entity_poly.pdbx_seq_one_letter_code
_entity_poly.pdbx_strand_id
1 'polypeptide(L)' 'MSNPNSNKIALVTGGAIRIGRAISIALAEAGYDLVVTYYSSMDQAVEVKGNHFLALGADAN' A
#
# COMPACT_ATOMS: atom_id res chain seq x y z
N MET A 1 6.32 7.54 26.29
CA MET A 1 5.79 8.31 25.15
C MET A 1 4.93 7.38 24.31
N SER A 2 3.61 7.47 24.40
CA SER A 2 2.69 6.79 23.48
C SER A 2 2.58 7.65 22.23
N ASN A 3 2.93 7.10 21.06
CA ASN A 3 2.88 7.84 19.82
C ASN A 3 1.39 7.99 19.42
N PRO A 4 0.82 9.20 19.36
CA PRO A 4 -0.63 9.41 19.27
C PRO A 4 -1.27 8.93 17.95
N ASN A 5 -0.47 8.48 16.99
CA ASN A 5 -0.87 7.94 15.69
C ASN A 5 -0.15 6.62 15.35
N SER A 6 -0.14 5.63 16.26
CA SER A 6 0.52 4.34 16.01
C SER A 6 -0.40 3.35 15.28
N ASN A 7 -0.86 3.69 14.08
CA ASN A 7 -1.47 2.70 13.21
C ASN A 7 -0.44 1.59 12.92
N LYS A 8 -0.91 0.35 12.78
CA LYS A 8 -0.01 -0.74 12.38
C LYS A 8 0.37 -0.52 10.91
N ILE A 9 1.64 -0.76 10.57
CA ILE A 9 2.14 -0.64 9.20
C ILE A 9 2.08 -2.02 8.54
N ALA A 10 1.57 -2.08 7.29
CA ALA A 10 1.59 -3.28 6.47
C ALA A 10 2.38 -3.06 5.17
N LEU A 11 3.31 -3.98 4.88
CA LEU A 11 4.03 -4.06 3.61
C LEU A 11 3.38 -5.13 2.72
N VAL A 12 2.88 -4.74 1.55
CA VAL A 12 2.24 -5.64 0.59
C VAL A 12 3.04 -5.67 -0.70
N THR A 13 3.61 -6.82 -1.03
CA THR A 13 4.32 -7.03 -2.29
C THR A 13 3.36 -7.43 -3.41
N GLY A 14 3.55 -6.88 -4.60
CA GLY A 14 2.61 -7.07 -5.72
C GLY A 14 1.22 -6.48 -5.43
N GLY A 15 1.11 -5.53 -4.48
CA GLY A 15 -0.16 -4.99 -3.99
C GLY A 15 -0.87 -4.05 -4.97
N ALA A 16 -0.26 -3.75 -6.12
CA ALA A 16 -0.86 -2.84 -7.11
C ALA A 16 -2.00 -3.48 -7.91
N ILE A 17 -2.06 -4.82 -8.05
CA ILE A 17 -3.01 -5.48 -8.95
C ILE A 17 -3.60 -6.79 -8.38
N ARG A 18 -4.69 -7.25 -9.00
CA ARG A 18 -5.34 -8.56 -8.74
C ARG A 18 -5.62 -8.76 -7.24
N ILE A 19 -5.20 -9.91 -6.69
CA ILE A 19 -5.40 -10.27 -5.28
C ILE A 19 -4.60 -9.33 -4.37
N GLY A 20 -3.40 -8.91 -4.78
CA GLY A 20 -2.58 -7.97 -4.01
C GLY A 20 -3.33 -6.66 -3.76
N ARG A 21 -4.00 -6.12 -4.78
CA ARG A 21 -4.83 -4.90 -4.65
C ARG A 21 -5.99 -5.08 -3.69
N ALA A 22 -6.69 -6.22 -3.76
CA ALA A 22 -7.79 -6.50 -2.84
C ALA A 22 -7.30 -6.56 -1.38
N ILE A 23 -6.14 -7.17 -1.14
CA ILE A 23 -5.50 -7.21 0.18
C ILE A 23 -5.12 -5.82 0.67
N SER A 24 -4.49 -5.00 -0.19
CA SER A 24 -4.12 -3.62 0.15
C SER A 24 -5.32 -2.77 0.52
N ILE A 25 -6.43 -2.87 -0.20
CA ILE A 25 -7.66 -2.13 0.13
C ILE A 25 -8.22 -2.57 1.49
N ALA A 26 -8.33 -3.88 1.73
CA ALA A 26 -8.86 -4.39 3.00
C ALA A 26 -8.02 -3.96 4.21
N LEU A 27 -6.69 -3.90 4.07
CA LEU A 27 -5.80 -3.42 5.13
C LEU A 27 -5.95 -1.90 5.36
N ALA A 28 -6.15 -1.12 4.29
CA ALA A 28 -6.40 0.32 4.40
C ALA A 28 -7.69 0.59 5.17
N GLU A 29 -8.78 -0.12 4.82
CA GLU A 29 -10.07 -0.04 5.49
C GLU A 29 -9.99 -0.48 6.96
N ALA A 30 -9.10 -1.42 7.27
CA ALA A 30 -8.81 -1.84 8.65
C ALA A 30 -7.94 -0.83 9.44
N GLY A 31 -7.55 0.30 8.85
CA GLY A 31 -6.81 1.37 9.52
C GLY A 31 -5.30 1.16 9.56
N TYR A 32 -4.74 0.35 8.65
CA TYR A 32 -3.29 0.21 8.51
C TYR A 32 -2.70 1.34 7.67
N ASP A 33 -1.50 1.77 8.04
CA ASP A 33 -0.63 2.52 7.14
C ASP A 33 0.02 1.53 6.15
N LEU A 34 -0.03 1.83 4.86
CA LEU A 34 0.35 0.85 3.83
C LEU A 34 1.59 1.26 3.04
N VAL A 35 2.47 0.29 2.86
CA VAL A 35 3.54 0.32 1.86
C VAL A 35 3.23 -0.76 0.81
N VAL A 36 3.02 -0.36 -0.44
CA VAL A 36 2.72 -1.28 -1.54
C VAL A 36 3.88 -1.31 -2.52
N THR A 37 4.41 -2.48 -2.83
CA THR A 37 5.41 -2.64 -3.88
C THR A 37 4.82 -3.19 -5.16
N TYR A 38 5.37 -2.74 -6.29
CA TYR A 38 5.01 -3.21 -7.62
C TYR A 38 6.25 -3.22 -8.54
N TYR A 39 6.20 -4.02 -9.61
CA TYR A 39 7.30 -4.15 -10.55
C TYR A 39 7.12 -3.31 -11.82
N SER A 40 6.00 -3.45 -12.54
CA SER A 40 5.73 -2.74 -13.80
C SER A 40 4.31 -2.15 -13.88
N SER A 41 3.62 -2.11 -12.74
CA SER A 41 2.20 -1.72 -12.64
C SER A 41 2.04 -0.37 -11.94
N MET A 42 2.80 0.62 -12.40
CA MET A 42 2.82 1.98 -11.82
C MET A 42 1.44 2.62 -11.83
N ASP A 43 0.75 2.60 -12.97
CA ASP A 43 -0.55 3.27 -13.13
C ASP A 43 -1.63 2.71 -12.18
N GLN A 44 -1.59 1.41 -11.88
CA GLN A 44 -2.55 0.74 -11.00
C GLN A 44 -2.23 0.91 -9.52
N ALA A 45 -0.97 1.20 -9.17
CA ALA A 45 -0.55 1.46 -7.79
C ALA A 45 -1.08 2.82 -7.27
N VAL A 46 -1.29 3.79 -8.17
CA VAL A 46 -1.71 5.17 -7.84
C VAL A 46 -3.19 5.23 -7.43
N GLU A 47 -4.00 4.25 -7.80
CA GLU A 47 -5.45 4.25 -7.53
C GLU A 47 -5.81 3.81 -6.10
N VAL A 48 -4.89 3.19 -5.37
CA VAL A 48 -5.08 2.88 -3.95
C VAL A 48 -4.89 4.16 -3.13
N LYS A 49 -5.87 5.07 -3.14
CA LYS A 49 -5.81 6.31 -2.36
C LYS A 49 -6.52 6.16 -1.01
N GLY A 50 -5.74 6.22 0.06
CA GLY A 50 -6.18 6.52 1.42
C GLY A 50 -5.19 7.50 2.07
N ASN A 51 -5.59 8.15 3.18
CA ASN A 51 -4.77 9.18 3.84
C ASN A 51 -3.41 8.67 4.37
N HIS A 52 -3.16 7.35 4.33
CA HIS A 52 -2.00 6.67 4.90
C HIS A 52 -1.38 5.63 3.94
N PHE A 53 -1.09 6.04 2.69
CA PHE A 53 -0.65 5.13 1.63
C PHE A 53 0.65 5.59 0.97
N LEU A 54 1.61 4.66 0.83
CA LEU A 54 2.85 4.83 0.07
C LEU A 54 3.03 3.69 -0.93
N ALA A 55 3.14 4.02 -2.22
CA ALA A 55 3.51 3.06 -3.26
C ALA A 55 5.01 3.19 -3.59
N LEU A 56 5.71 2.06 -3.65
CA LEU A 56 7.13 1.95 -3.99
C LEU A 56 7.28 1.06 -5.23
N GLY A 57 7.56 1.69 -6.37
CA GLY A 57 7.90 1.00 -7.60
C GLY A 57 9.38 0.69 -7.68
N ALA A 58 9.72 -0.49 -8.21
CA ALA A 58 11.10 -0.85 -8.54
C ALA A 58 11.43 -0.56 -10.02
N ASP A 59 10.75 0.40 -10.66
CA ASP A 59 10.86 0.71 -12.09
C ASP A 59 12.32 1.04 -12.46
N ALA A 60 13.09 -0.02 -12.73
CA ALA A 60 14.39 -0.02 -13.35
C ALA A 60 14.14 -0.07 -14.85
N ASN A 61 14.06 1.10 -15.47
CA ASN A 61 14.58 1.20 -16.82
C ASN A 61 16.10 1.00 -16.78
#